data_AF-A0A5J4P7P3-F1
#
_entry.id   AF-A0A5J4P7P3-F1
#
_cell.length_a   1.000
_cell.length_b   1.000
_cell.length_c   1.000
_cell.angle_alpha   90.00
_cell.angle_beta   90.00
_cell.angle_gamma   90.00
#
_symmetry.space_group_name_H-M   'P 1'
#
loop_
_entity.id
_entity.type
_entity.pdbx_description
1 polymer ?
#
loop_
_entity_poly.entity_id
_entity_poly.type
_entity_poly.pdbx_seq_one_letter_code
_entity_poly.pdbx_strand_id
1 'polypeptide(L)'
;EGIGLIIVLDCGIKAIEEIKYAGEKGIDVIICDHHVPDKELPPALAILNAKREDNTYPYTDLSACGVGFKFMQAFAQNNNIDFKNLVPLLDLVAVSVASDIVPIMGENRILTHHGLKQLNSNPSVGLKAIIDICGLTNKEITISDIVFKIGPRINASGRVQEGSKTVDLLIEKDFSIALEKSNRINEYNETRKDLD
;
A
#
# COMPACT_ATOMS: atom_id res chain seq x y z
N GLU A 1 -23.91 9.03 -14.25
CA GLU A 1 -22.67 9.25 -13.47
C GLU A 1 -21.53 8.58 -14.21
N GLY A 2 -20.37 9.23 -14.27
CA GLY A 2 -19.16 8.70 -14.89
C GLY A 2 -17.95 9.02 -14.01
N ILE A 3 -16.85 8.29 -14.20
CA ILE A 3 -15.60 8.54 -13.49
C ILE A 3 -14.94 9.77 -14.12
N GLY A 4 -14.77 10.86 -13.36
CA GLY A 4 -14.08 12.07 -13.82
C GLY A 4 -12.61 12.16 -13.40
N LEU A 5 -12.20 11.35 -12.41
CA LEU A 5 -10.85 11.33 -11.86
C LEU A 5 -10.46 9.90 -11.48
N ILE A 6 -9.24 9.51 -11.86
CA ILE A 6 -8.58 8.28 -11.42
C ILE A 6 -7.34 8.67 -10.62
N ILE A 7 -7.17 8.07 -9.44
CA ILE A 7 -5.94 8.17 -8.66
C ILE A 7 -5.34 6.76 -8.63
N VAL A 8 -4.16 6.60 -9.21
CA VAL A 8 -3.43 5.32 -9.19
C VAL A 8 -2.34 5.35 -8.14
N LEU A 9 -2.15 4.23 -7.46
CA LEU A 9 -1.08 4.02 -6.48
C LEU A 9 -0.24 2.81 -6.91
N ASP A 10 1.07 2.91 -6.74
CA ASP A 10 2.03 1.83 -7.03
C ASP A 10 2.11 1.40 -8.51
N CYS A 11 1.59 2.23 -9.40
CA CYS A 11 1.65 2.01 -10.83
C CYS A 11 1.38 3.32 -11.58
N GLY A 12 1.50 3.25 -12.91
CA GLY A 12 1.10 4.33 -13.79
C GLY A 12 2.24 5.18 -14.30
N ILE A 13 3.41 5.24 -13.64
CA ILE A 13 4.52 6.10 -14.09
C ILE A 13 5.05 5.78 -15.50
N LYS A 14 4.76 4.57 -16.01
CA LYS A 14 5.11 4.11 -17.36
C LYS A 14 3.91 3.91 -18.29
N ALA A 15 2.69 4.20 -17.83
CA ALA A 15 1.44 3.91 -18.53
C ALA A 15 1.02 5.05 -19.47
N ILE A 16 1.89 5.39 -20.45
CA ILE A 16 1.72 6.57 -21.30
C ILE A 16 0.43 6.49 -22.12
N GLU A 17 0.21 5.38 -22.81
CA GLU A 17 -0.95 5.21 -23.70
C GLU A 17 -2.26 5.09 -22.91
N GLU A 18 -2.26 4.41 -21.77
CA GLU A 18 -3.43 4.27 -20.91
C GLU A 18 -3.88 5.61 -20.32
N ILE A 19 -2.93 6.44 -19.87
CA ILE A 19 -3.24 7.76 -19.33
C ILE A 19 -3.71 8.70 -20.44
N LYS A 20 -3.09 8.64 -21.63
CA LYS A 20 -3.56 9.38 -22.79
C LYS A 20 -4.99 9.01 -23.18
N TYR A 21 -5.30 7.72 -23.22
CA TYR A 21 -6.65 7.23 -23.48
C TYR A 21 -7.66 7.70 -22.43
N ALA A 22 -7.30 7.72 -21.14
CA ALA A 22 -8.14 8.30 -20.11
C ALA A 22 -8.44 9.78 -20.37
N GLY A 23 -7.43 10.56 -20.77
CA GLY A 23 -7.59 11.96 -21.18
C GLY A 23 -8.53 12.15 -22.37
N GLU A 24 -8.46 11.28 -23.39
CA GLU A 24 -9.40 11.28 -24.54
C GLU A 24 -10.86 11.01 -24.11
N LYS A 25 -11.07 10.37 -22.96
CA LYS A 25 -12.39 10.16 -22.34
C LYS A 25 -12.80 11.27 -21.38
N GLY A 26 -11.99 12.32 -21.24
CA GLY A 26 -12.23 13.42 -20.29
C GLY A 26 -12.06 13.00 -18.83
N ILE A 27 -11.19 12.04 -18.57
CA ILE A 27 -10.89 11.54 -17.22
C ILE A 27 -9.51 12.04 -16.81
N ASP A 28 -9.44 12.80 -15.72
CA ASP A 28 -8.18 13.21 -15.14
C ASP A 28 -7.50 12.02 -14.45
N VAL A 29 -6.16 11.98 -14.48
CA VAL A 29 -5.38 10.96 -13.79
C VAL A 29 -4.34 11.58 -12.88
N ILE A 30 -4.31 11.17 -11.61
CA ILE A 30 -3.22 11.46 -10.66
C ILE A 30 -2.45 10.16 -10.44
N ILE A 31 -1.13 10.21 -10.64
CA ILE A 31 -0.22 9.08 -10.41
C ILE A 31 0.48 9.27 -9.08
N CYS A 32 0.38 8.29 -8.19
CA CYS A 32 1.20 8.16 -6.98
C CYS A 32 2.07 6.90 -7.13
N ASP A 33 3.34 7.07 -7.44
CA ASP A 33 4.22 5.94 -7.77
C ASP A 33 5.61 6.14 -7.15
N HIS A 34 6.35 5.05 -7.00
CA HIS A 34 7.69 5.02 -6.45
C HIS A 34 8.69 4.26 -7.36
N HIS A 35 8.25 3.75 -8.51
CA HIS A 35 9.12 3.14 -9.50
C HIS A 35 10.02 4.18 -10.18
N VAL A 36 11.14 3.73 -10.77
CA VAL A 36 12.02 4.62 -11.55
C VAL A 36 11.27 5.06 -12.83
N PRO A 37 11.07 6.37 -13.04
CA PRO A 37 10.43 6.87 -14.25
C PRO A 37 11.32 6.65 -15.48
N ASP A 38 10.69 6.51 -16.65
CA ASP A 38 11.39 6.61 -17.93
C ASP A 38 11.57 8.10 -18.31
N LYS A 39 12.31 8.36 -19.39
CA LYS A 39 12.59 9.74 -19.85
C LYS A 39 11.32 10.49 -20.22
N GLU A 40 10.36 9.79 -20.82
CA GLU A 40 9.04 10.32 -21.15
C GLU A 40 8.07 9.95 -20.02
N LEU A 41 7.34 10.95 -19.53
CA LEU A 41 6.35 10.77 -18.48
C LEU A 41 4.94 10.73 -19.09
N PRO A 42 4.02 9.95 -18.53
CA PRO A 42 2.62 9.91 -18.96
C PRO A 42 1.98 11.30 -18.80
N PRO A 43 1.03 11.68 -19.68
CA PRO A 43 0.36 12.98 -19.65
C PRO A 43 -0.73 13.04 -18.56
N ALA A 44 -0.37 12.73 -17.32
CA ALA A 44 -1.25 12.75 -16.16
C ALA A 44 -1.47 14.19 -15.65
N LEU A 45 -2.61 14.44 -14.99
CA LEU A 45 -2.91 15.71 -14.34
C LEU A 45 -1.86 16.05 -13.26
N ALA A 46 -1.41 15.04 -12.51
CA ALA A 46 -0.32 15.17 -11.55
C ALA A 46 0.44 13.85 -11.39
N ILE A 47 1.73 13.94 -11.07
CA ILE A 47 2.62 12.80 -10.81
C ILE A 47 3.38 13.02 -9.51
N LEU A 48 2.98 12.30 -8.46
CA LEU A 48 3.73 12.14 -7.22
C LEU A 48 4.70 10.96 -7.36
N ASN A 49 5.95 11.27 -7.69
CA ASN A 49 7.04 10.31 -7.66
C ASN A 49 8.36 11.03 -7.35
N ALA A 50 8.98 10.67 -6.23
CA ALA A 50 10.19 11.32 -5.74
C ALA A 50 11.44 11.00 -6.59
N LYS A 51 11.37 10.01 -7.49
CA LYS A 51 12.46 9.62 -8.40
C LYS A 51 12.42 10.34 -9.76
N ARG A 52 11.48 11.26 -9.96
CA ARG A 52 11.49 12.16 -11.13
C ARG A 52 12.74 13.03 -11.11
N GLU A 53 13.28 13.32 -12.29
CA GLU A 53 14.49 14.14 -12.45
C GLU A 53 14.29 15.57 -11.91
N ASP A 54 13.08 16.13 -12.03
CA ASP A 54 12.72 17.48 -11.61
C ASP A 54 12.16 17.56 -10.17
N ASN A 55 12.16 16.45 -9.43
CA ASN A 55 11.59 16.41 -8.09
C ASN A 55 12.49 17.11 -7.04
N THR A 56 11.87 17.82 -6.10
CA THR A 56 12.53 18.48 -4.96
C THR A 56 12.27 17.79 -3.62
N TYR A 57 11.50 16.70 -3.60
CA TYR A 57 11.20 15.96 -2.37
C TYR A 57 12.46 15.28 -1.81
N PRO A 58 12.76 15.42 -0.49
CA PRO A 58 14.08 15.11 0.07
C PRO A 58 14.37 13.61 0.26
N TYR A 59 13.39 12.73 0.04
CA TYR A 59 13.55 11.30 0.27
C TYR A 59 12.91 10.47 -0.85
N THR A 60 13.73 9.76 -1.61
CA THR A 60 13.33 9.08 -2.86
C THR A 60 12.87 7.64 -2.70
N ASP A 61 13.08 7.06 -1.51
CA ASP A 61 12.96 5.62 -1.29
C ASP A 61 11.65 5.22 -0.62
N LEU A 62 10.64 6.10 -0.55
CA LEU A 62 9.33 5.76 0.01
C LEU A 62 8.79 4.46 -0.62
N SER A 63 8.19 3.60 0.20
CA SER A 63 7.38 2.49 -0.29
C SER A 63 6.13 3.02 -1.02
N ALA A 64 5.44 2.16 -1.75
CA ALA A 64 4.24 2.58 -2.46
C ALA A 64 3.16 3.15 -1.51
N CYS A 65 2.87 2.46 -0.41
CA CYS A 65 1.98 3.00 0.62
C CYS A 65 2.59 4.21 1.34
N GLY A 66 3.91 4.35 1.39
CA GLY A 66 4.59 5.55 1.87
C GLY A 66 4.21 6.77 1.04
N VAL A 67 4.25 6.66 -0.30
CA VAL A 67 3.78 7.72 -1.22
C VAL A 67 2.30 8.01 -1.01
N GLY A 68 1.47 6.97 -0.92
CA GLY A 68 0.03 7.12 -0.64
C GLY A 68 -0.27 7.81 0.70
N PHE A 69 0.50 7.49 1.74
CA PHE A 69 0.39 8.13 3.05
C PHE A 69 0.77 9.61 2.97
N LYS A 70 1.80 9.98 2.20
CA LYS A 70 2.16 11.39 1.96
C LYS A 70 1.11 12.15 1.18
N PHE A 71 0.50 11.52 0.18
CA PHE A 71 -0.66 12.08 -0.51
C PHE A 71 -1.80 12.36 0.48
N MET A 72 -2.16 11.39 1.32
CA MET A 72 -3.20 11.59 2.34
C MET A 72 -2.81 12.60 3.42
N GLN A 73 -1.53 12.71 3.76
CA GLN A 73 -1.02 13.73 4.68
C GLN A 73 -1.24 15.14 4.11
N ALA A 74 -0.87 15.37 2.84
CA ALA A 74 -1.09 16.63 2.16
C ALA A 74 -2.59 16.94 1.99
N PHE A 75 -3.40 15.92 1.62
CA PHE A 75 -4.85 16.05 1.53
C PHE A 75 -5.47 16.44 2.88
N ALA A 76 -5.05 15.79 3.97
CA ALA A 76 -5.54 16.09 5.31
C ALA A 76 -5.22 17.53 5.72
N GLN A 77 -3.98 17.98 5.49
CA GLN A 77 -3.56 19.36 5.75
C GLN A 77 -4.41 20.36 4.96
N ASN A 78 -4.62 20.13 3.66
CA ASN A 78 -5.38 21.03 2.80
C ASN A 78 -6.89 21.08 3.15
N ASN A 79 -7.39 20.06 3.84
CA ASN A 79 -8.81 19.95 4.20
C ASN A 79 -9.06 20.09 5.72
N ASN A 80 -8.08 20.54 6.49
CA ASN A 80 -8.16 20.67 7.96
C ASN A 80 -8.58 19.37 8.68
N ILE A 81 -8.17 18.22 8.13
CA ILE A 81 -8.35 16.92 8.77
C ILE A 81 -7.19 16.69 9.74
N ASP A 82 -7.52 16.34 10.98
CA ASP A 82 -6.54 16.09 12.03
C ASP A 82 -5.63 14.89 11.65
N PHE A 83 -4.32 15.08 11.76
CA PHE A 83 -3.31 14.05 11.46
C PHE A 83 -3.53 12.77 12.26
N LYS A 84 -4.15 12.84 13.46
CA LYS A 84 -4.50 11.66 14.26
C LYS A 84 -5.37 10.65 13.49
N ASN A 85 -6.15 11.12 12.52
CA ASN A 85 -7.01 10.26 11.69
C ASN A 85 -6.20 9.42 10.69
N LEU A 86 -4.95 9.80 10.41
CA LEU A 86 -4.04 9.05 9.55
C LEU A 86 -3.20 8.04 10.33
N VAL A 87 -2.99 8.25 11.63
CA VAL A 87 -2.16 7.37 12.49
C VAL A 87 -2.53 5.89 12.38
N PRO A 88 -3.83 5.49 12.37
CA PRO A 88 -4.20 4.09 12.22
C PRO A 88 -3.73 3.45 10.92
N LEU A 89 -3.47 4.22 9.86
CA LEU A 89 -3.01 3.72 8.56
C LEU A 89 -1.52 3.37 8.53
N LEU A 90 -0.77 3.74 9.57
CA LEU A 90 0.67 3.49 9.62
C LEU A 90 1.01 2.00 9.70
N ASP A 91 0.10 1.14 10.16
CA ASP A 91 0.30 -0.31 10.14
C ASP A 91 0.42 -0.84 8.71
N LEU A 92 -0.42 -0.37 7.78
CA LEU A 92 -0.34 -0.65 6.34
C LEU A 92 0.97 -0.11 5.74
N VAL A 93 1.42 1.07 6.18
CA VAL A 93 2.69 1.64 5.72
C VAL A 93 3.87 0.79 6.17
N ALA A 94 3.90 0.32 7.41
CA ALA A 94 4.96 -0.59 7.87
C ALA A 94 4.94 -1.91 7.09
N VAL A 95 3.74 -2.44 6.78
CA VAL A 95 3.60 -3.65 5.96
C VAL A 95 4.15 -3.44 4.55
N SER A 96 3.84 -2.31 3.90
CA SER A 96 4.35 -1.98 2.58
C SER A 96 5.86 -1.75 2.57
N VAL A 97 6.42 -0.99 3.53
CA VAL A 97 7.88 -0.76 3.60
C VAL A 97 8.64 -2.09 3.68
N ALA A 98 8.17 -3.01 4.52
CA ALA A 98 8.78 -4.32 4.64
C ALA A 98 8.54 -5.20 3.39
N SER A 99 7.34 -5.18 2.82
CA SER A 99 6.97 -6.04 1.68
C SER A 99 7.60 -5.60 0.35
N ASP A 100 7.80 -4.30 0.15
CA ASP A 100 8.49 -3.73 -1.02
C ASP A 100 10.01 -3.85 -0.90
N ILE A 101 10.52 -4.22 0.28
CA ILE A 101 11.95 -4.36 0.59
C ILE A 101 12.71 -3.04 0.28
N VAL A 102 12.05 -1.90 0.52
CA VAL A 102 12.69 -0.58 0.37
C VAL A 102 13.60 -0.29 1.57
N PRO A 103 14.65 0.56 1.41
CA PRO A 103 15.52 0.92 2.52
C PRO A 103 14.77 1.47 3.74
N ILE A 104 14.99 0.85 4.91
CA ILE A 104 14.46 1.33 6.20
C ILE A 104 15.39 2.42 6.77
N MET A 105 15.47 3.52 6.04
CA MET A 105 16.24 4.73 6.39
C MET A 105 15.32 5.96 6.29
N GLY A 106 15.84 7.14 6.62
CA GLY A 106 15.11 8.41 6.44
C GLY A 106 13.66 8.35 6.94
N GLU A 107 12.72 8.67 6.05
CA GLU A 107 11.29 8.66 6.37
C GLU A 107 10.72 7.25 6.54
N ASN A 108 11.15 6.27 5.73
CA ASN A 108 10.71 4.88 5.89
C ASN A 108 11.00 4.37 7.29
N ARG A 109 12.16 4.71 7.88
CA ARG A 109 12.50 4.33 9.25
C ARG A 109 11.51 4.90 10.27
N ILE A 110 11.11 6.17 10.12
CA ILE A 110 10.17 6.83 11.03
C ILE A 110 8.77 6.23 10.87
N LEU A 111 8.29 6.13 9.62
CA LEU A 111 6.97 5.57 9.30
C LEU A 111 6.86 4.13 9.78
N THR A 112 7.90 3.32 9.55
CA THR A 112 7.95 1.92 9.99
C THR A 112 7.99 1.81 11.51
N HIS A 113 8.76 2.65 12.21
CA HIS A 113 8.79 2.64 13.67
C HIS A 113 7.41 2.89 14.29
N HIS A 114 6.69 3.90 13.80
CA HIS A 114 5.35 4.19 14.28
C HIS A 114 4.31 3.18 13.77
N GLY A 115 4.48 2.66 12.57
CA GLY A 115 3.63 1.63 12.00
C GLY A 115 3.73 0.29 12.72
N LEU A 116 4.93 -0.14 13.11
CA LEU A 116 5.11 -1.33 13.96
C LEU A 116 4.47 -1.13 15.33
N LYS A 117 4.56 0.07 15.93
CA LYS A 117 3.84 0.37 17.17
C LYS A 117 2.33 0.26 16.99
N GLN A 118 1.79 0.81 15.90
CA GLN A 118 0.36 0.70 15.56
C GLN A 118 -0.04 -0.77 15.39
N LEU A 119 0.72 -1.53 14.58
CA LEU A 119 0.48 -2.94 14.28
C LEU A 119 0.49 -3.83 15.53
N ASN A 120 1.39 -3.56 16.48
CA ASN A 120 1.52 -4.33 17.72
C ASN A 120 0.50 -3.95 18.81
N SER A 121 -0.05 -2.73 18.79
CA SER A 121 -0.95 -2.25 19.84
C SER A 121 -2.41 -2.26 19.43
N ASN A 122 -2.72 -1.77 18.24
CA ASN A 122 -4.08 -1.65 17.72
C ASN A 122 -4.09 -1.80 16.19
N PRO A 123 -3.77 -2.99 15.65
CA PRO A 123 -3.77 -3.20 14.21
C PRO A 123 -5.18 -3.01 13.62
N SER A 124 -5.25 -2.60 12.36
CA SER A 124 -6.46 -2.68 11.55
C SER A 124 -7.03 -4.10 11.56
N VAL A 125 -8.35 -4.21 11.44
CA VAL A 125 -9.07 -5.49 11.57
C VAL A 125 -8.57 -6.52 10.55
N GLY A 126 -8.31 -6.10 9.32
CA GLY A 126 -7.73 -6.96 8.29
C GLY A 126 -6.35 -7.49 8.67
N LEU A 127 -5.43 -6.63 9.13
CA LEU A 127 -4.10 -7.05 9.57
C LEU A 127 -4.16 -7.90 10.84
N LYS A 128 -5.08 -7.62 11.75
CA LYS A 128 -5.34 -8.46 12.94
C LYS A 128 -5.72 -9.89 12.55
N ALA A 129 -6.61 -10.04 11.56
CA ALA A 129 -7.01 -11.36 11.05
C ALA A 129 -5.85 -12.09 10.36
N ILE A 130 -4.95 -11.37 9.67
CA ILE A 130 -3.72 -11.95 9.07
C ILE A 130 -2.74 -12.41 10.16
N ILE A 131 -2.54 -11.60 11.20
CA ILE A 131 -1.68 -11.94 12.35
C ILE A 131 -2.15 -13.25 13.00
N ASP A 132 -3.47 -13.41 13.14
CA ASP A 132 -4.07 -14.61 13.73
C ASP A 132 -3.76 -15.88 12.92
N ILE A 133 -4.06 -15.89 11.62
CA ILE A 133 -3.78 -17.04 10.74
C ILE A 133 -2.28 -17.32 10.58
N CYS A 134 -1.41 -16.32 10.84
CA CYS A 134 0.04 -16.51 10.84
C CYS A 134 0.57 -17.15 12.13
N GLY A 135 -0.28 -17.40 13.14
CA GLY A 135 0.14 -17.89 14.45
C GLY A 135 1.03 -16.89 15.20
N LEU A 136 0.79 -15.60 14.97
CA LEU A 136 1.53 -14.48 15.55
C LEU A 136 0.76 -13.77 16.68
N THR A 137 -0.45 -14.25 17.01
CA THR A 137 -1.24 -13.74 18.13
C THR A 137 -0.41 -13.76 19.43
N ASN A 138 -0.46 -12.65 20.18
CA ASN A 138 0.30 -12.41 21.41
C ASN A 138 1.82 -12.36 21.25
N LYS A 139 2.35 -12.23 20.04
CA LYS A 139 3.78 -11.99 19.79
C LYS A 139 4.01 -10.54 19.39
N GLU A 140 5.20 -10.04 19.72
CA GLU A 140 5.67 -8.78 19.14
C GLU A 140 6.03 -9.01 17.67
N ILE A 141 5.30 -8.36 16.78
CA ILE A 141 5.47 -8.42 15.33
C ILE A 141 6.71 -7.62 14.95
N THR A 142 7.63 -8.29 14.26
CA THR A 142 8.86 -7.68 13.75
C THR A 142 8.79 -7.46 12.23
N ILE A 143 9.77 -6.74 11.67
CA ILE A 143 9.95 -6.63 10.22
C ILE A 143 10.11 -8.02 9.57
N SER A 144 10.84 -8.92 10.23
CA SER A 144 11.04 -10.28 9.73
C SER A 144 9.70 -11.03 9.62
N ASP A 145 8.82 -10.89 10.61
CA ASP A 145 7.48 -11.50 10.54
C ASP A 145 6.63 -10.90 9.40
N ILE A 146 6.76 -9.61 9.15
CA ILE A 146 6.09 -8.99 8.00
C ILE A 146 6.62 -9.57 6.69
N VAL A 147 7.95 -9.55 6.48
CA VAL A 147 8.58 -10.03 5.23
C VAL A 147 8.29 -11.49 4.95
N PHE A 148 8.35 -12.36 5.96
CA PHE A 148 8.30 -13.80 5.75
C PHE A 148 6.94 -14.44 6.02
N LYS A 149 6.01 -13.76 6.72
CA LYS A 149 4.70 -14.34 7.07
C LYS A 149 3.52 -13.51 6.58
N ILE A 150 3.50 -12.21 6.83
CA ILE A 150 2.35 -11.34 6.51
C ILE A 150 2.35 -10.97 5.03
N GLY A 151 3.44 -10.38 4.53
CA GLY A 151 3.62 -9.93 3.15
C GLY A 151 3.32 -11.02 2.10
N PRO A 152 3.85 -12.25 2.24
CA PRO A 152 3.57 -13.33 1.28
C PRO A 152 2.08 -13.64 1.13
N ARG A 153 1.29 -13.57 2.21
CA ARG A 153 -0.16 -13.80 2.17
C ARG A 153 -0.89 -12.70 1.42
N ILE A 154 -0.59 -11.45 1.76
CA ILE A 154 -1.13 -10.28 1.06
C ILE A 154 -0.84 -10.38 -0.44
N ASN A 155 0.39 -10.73 -0.80
CA ASN A 155 0.85 -10.84 -2.18
C ASN A 155 0.35 -12.08 -2.94
N ALA A 156 -0.03 -13.15 -2.23
CA ALA A 156 -0.52 -14.39 -2.86
C ALA A 156 -1.80 -14.16 -3.69
N SER A 157 -2.73 -13.35 -3.16
CA SER A 157 -3.99 -13.01 -3.82
C SER A 157 -3.82 -12.30 -5.18
N GLY A 158 -2.79 -11.46 -5.31
CA GLY A 158 -2.54 -10.68 -6.52
C GLY A 158 -2.11 -11.55 -7.70
N ARG A 159 -1.45 -12.69 -7.43
CA ARG A 159 -0.96 -13.62 -8.46
C ARG A 159 -2.04 -14.58 -8.97
N VAL A 160 -3.10 -14.79 -8.18
CA VAL A 160 -4.26 -15.63 -8.55
C VAL A 160 -5.39 -14.78 -9.21
N GLN A 161 -5.08 -13.57 -9.68
CA GLN A 161 -6.02 -12.62 -10.30
C GLN A 161 -7.18 -12.16 -9.38
N GLU A 162 -6.98 -12.17 -8.06
CA GLU A 162 -8.00 -11.78 -7.08
C GLU A 162 -7.50 -10.70 -6.12
N GLY A 163 -6.66 -9.78 -6.60
CA GLY A 163 -6.10 -8.69 -5.78
C GLY A 163 -7.16 -7.85 -5.05
N SER A 164 -8.36 -7.73 -5.61
CA SER A 164 -9.50 -7.07 -4.96
C SER A 164 -9.87 -7.70 -3.61
N LYS A 165 -9.73 -9.03 -3.46
CA LYS A 165 -10.05 -9.73 -2.20
C LYS A 165 -9.14 -9.33 -1.05
N THR A 166 -7.88 -9.01 -1.33
CA THR A 166 -6.96 -8.50 -0.31
C THR A 166 -7.29 -7.09 0.08
N VAL A 167 -7.68 -6.24 -0.87
CA VAL A 167 -8.21 -4.91 -0.54
C VAL A 167 -9.44 -5.03 0.34
N ASP A 168 -10.39 -5.91 -0.02
CA ASP A 168 -11.60 -6.17 0.75
C ASP A 168 -11.31 -6.66 2.17
N LEU A 169 -10.22 -7.41 2.38
CA LEU A 169 -9.76 -7.80 3.72
C LEU A 169 -9.17 -6.60 4.47
N LEU A 170 -8.28 -5.84 3.84
CA LEU A 170 -7.55 -4.76 4.51
C LEU A 170 -8.47 -3.59 4.91
N ILE A 171 -9.58 -3.39 4.21
CA ILE A 171 -10.58 -2.36 4.55
C ILE A 171 -11.70 -2.85 5.49
N GLU A 172 -11.79 -4.17 5.73
CA GLU A 172 -12.85 -4.77 6.56
C GLU A 172 -12.85 -4.21 7.98
N LYS A 173 -14.05 -4.14 8.59
CA LYS A 173 -14.28 -3.64 9.95
C LYS A 173 -14.83 -4.71 10.89
N ASP A 174 -15.40 -5.78 10.36
CA ASP A 174 -15.84 -6.94 11.13
C ASP A 174 -14.74 -8.01 11.21
N PHE A 175 -14.34 -8.39 12.42
CA PHE A 175 -13.25 -9.35 12.60
C PHE A 175 -13.61 -10.77 12.13
N SER A 176 -14.86 -11.20 12.28
CA SER A 176 -15.30 -12.52 11.82
C SER A 176 -15.27 -12.59 10.29
N ILE A 177 -15.72 -11.54 9.60
CA ILE A 177 -15.62 -11.45 8.13
C ILE A 177 -14.16 -11.36 7.68
N ALA A 178 -13.35 -10.56 8.37
CA ALA A 178 -11.92 -10.45 8.06
C ALA A 178 -11.21 -11.79 8.24
N LEU A 179 -11.57 -12.59 9.26
CA LEU A 179 -11.01 -13.92 9.48
C LEU A 179 -11.42 -14.90 8.37
N GLU A 180 -12.65 -14.84 7.87
CA GLU A 180 -13.06 -15.65 6.71
C GLU A 180 -12.25 -15.29 5.46
N LYS A 181 -12.13 -13.99 5.17
CA LYS A 181 -11.34 -13.47 4.04
C LYS A 181 -9.86 -13.84 4.17
N SER A 182 -9.29 -13.75 5.38
CA SER A 182 -7.88 -14.07 5.61
C SER A 182 -7.59 -15.56 5.42
N ASN A 183 -8.49 -16.45 5.83
CA ASN A 183 -8.36 -17.89 5.58
C ASN A 183 -8.31 -18.22 4.08
N ARG A 184 -9.16 -17.60 3.26
CA ARG A 184 -9.10 -17.76 1.79
C ARG A 184 -7.78 -17.28 1.22
N ILE A 185 -7.27 -16.16 1.71
CA ILE A 185 -5.94 -15.65 1.31
C ILE A 185 -4.82 -16.61 1.73
N ASN A 186 -4.96 -17.26 2.90
CA ASN A 186 -4.02 -18.27 3.34
C ASN A 186 -4.00 -19.49 2.40
N GLU A 187 -5.17 -19.94 1.92
CA GLU A 187 -5.27 -21.03 0.93
C GLU A 187 -4.53 -20.69 -0.37
N TYR A 188 -4.63 -19.44 -0.86
CA TYR A 188 -3.86 -18.99 -2.02
C TYR A 188 -2.35 -19.00 -1.76
N ASN A 189 -1.94 -18.58 -0.56
CA ASN A 189 -0.53 -18.60 -0.18
C ASN A 189 0.05 -20.02 -0.09
N GLU A 190 -0.70 -20.99 0.45
CA GLU A 190 -0.26 -22.39 0.50
C GLU A 190 -0.22 -22.99 -0.92
N THR A 191 -1.24 -22.75 -1.75
CA THR A 191 -1.25 -23.18 -3.16
C THR A 191 -0.03 -22.65 -3.93
N ARG A 192 0.38 -21.40 -3.65
CA ARG A 192 1.60 -20.83 -4.26
C ARG A 192 2.85 -21.59 -3.84
N LYS A 193 3.01 -21.91 -2.56
CA LYS A 193 4.21 -22.62 -2.07
C LYS A 193 4.35 -24.01 -2.66
N ASP A 194 3.24 -24.65 -3.02
CA ASP A 194 3.27 -25.97 -3.67
C ASP A 194 3.71 -25.90 -5.15
N LEU A 195 3.73 -24.70 -5.75
CA LEU A 195 4.15 -24.46 -7.14
C LEU A 195 5.60 -23.96 -7.27
N ASP A 196 6.20 -23.46 -6.17
CA ASP A 196 7.58 -22.96 -6.09
C ASP A 196 8.54 -24.03 -5.54
#